data_AF-A0A846QSM0-F1
#
_entry.id   AF-A0A846QSM0-F1
#
_cell.length_a   1.000
_cell.length_b   1.000
_cell.length_c   1.000
_cell.angle_alpha   90.00
_cell.angle_beta   90.00
_cell.angle_gamma   90.00
#
_symmetry.space_group_name_H-M   'P 1'
#
loop_
_entity.id
_entity.type
_entity.pdbx_description
1 polymer ?
#
loop_
_entity_poly.entity_id
_entity_poly.type
_entity_poly.pdbx_seq_one_letter_code
_entity_poly.pdbx_strand_id
1 'polypeptide(L)'
;MIINACADDLCLDFHGIVTVRAAGSTPDVRKALKRAYAPFLREPLQCAESIRIRPFVSQELPPSAFAIPKAQDHFFAITHGSDALVVFPRYGRPDVVIRLSDPMEILHANRPGCASRVLDALYMTIQLALLPRGGTLFKGAATLRDGQCAVLTGVSGAGKTSLLLGLLRDGWDYLSDNTFILHDGVAHLFRSYAVYNIHHLTHMPWVFEHAAAQAVNVPLRRLRSLLHGLLLRCMPPAITRSHKVRRVTDPYLTAEPHQLFPDCKIHQRARPSLWVILSHADHYAFRPLDREEAIVRMEAIQALTHPDREALTHQLGLLGRRREAGCAPVLPANLTGEFRLAELPRNVPIRELHARIGNDIATVLHAHPAPEATTP
;
A
#
# COMPACT_ATOMS: atom_id res chain seq x y z
N MET A 1 34.39 27.49 3.56
CA MET A 1 34.40 26.29 2.70
C MET A 1 33.01 25.68 2.75
N ILE A 2 32.12 26.09 1.84
CA ILE A 2 30.74 25.60 1.79
C ILE A 2 30.81 24.23 1.13
N ILE A 3 30.58 23.18 1.90
CA ILE A 3 30.34 21.85 1.36
C ILE A 3 29.09 22.00 0.50
N ASN A 4 29.24 21.94 -0.82
CA ASN A 4 28.11 21.73 -1.72
C ASN A 4 27.52 20.37 -1.33
N ALA A 5 26.58 20.39 -0.38
CA ALA A 5 25.77 19.23 -0.05
C ALA A 5 25.26 18.68 -1.38
N CYS A 6 25.51 17.39 -1.65
CA CYS A 6 25.06 16.68 -2.84
C CYS A 6 23.58 17.02 -3.06
N ALA A 7 23.29 17.96 -3.97
CA ALA A 7 21.95 18.49 -4.19
C ALA A 7 20.94 17.43 -4.71
N ASP A 8 21.41 16.19 -4.84
CA ASP A 8 20.72 15.05 -5.42
C ASP A 8 20.39 13.94 -4.43
N ASP A 9 20.78 14.06 -3.15
CA ASP A 9 20.43 13.07 -2.13
C ASP A 9 19.00 13.30 -1.61
N LEU A 10 18.20 12.24 -1.58
CA LEU A 10 16.84 12.26 -1.05
C LEU A 10 16.75 11.32 0.15
N CYS A 11 16.24 11.83 1.27
CA CYS A 11 15.99 11.06 2.49
C CYS A 11 14.47 10.97 2.74
N LEU A 12 13.97 9.77 2.99
CA LEU A 12 12.61 9.51 3.46
C LEU A 12 12.67 8.91 4.86
N ASP A 13 11.82 9.42 5.74
CA ASP A 13 11.64 8.91 7.09
C ASP A 13 10.18 8.46 7.29
N PHE A 14 9.99 7.14 7.34
CA PHE A 14 8.69 6.53 7.63
C PHE A 14 8.52 6.42 9.14
N HIS A 15 8.15 7.55 9.77
CA HIS A 15 7.80 7.69 11.19
C HIS A 15 8.90 7.31 12.19
N GLY A 16 10.17 7.43 11.81
CA GLY A 16 11.30 7.01 12.62
C GLY A 16 11.54 5.50 12.63
N ILE A 17 10.70 4.71 11.93
CA ILE A 17 10.76 3.25 11.93
C ILE A 17 11.67 2.74 10.81
N VAL A 18 11.46 3.28 9.60
CA VAL A 18 12.25 2.92 8.40
C VAL A 18 12.73 4.18 7.72
N THR A 19 14.05 4.26 7.53
CA THR A 19 14.74 5.35 6.85
C THR A 19 15.23 4.88 5.48
N VAL A 20 14.98 5.70 4.45
CA VAL A 20 15.37 5.40 3.06
C VAL A 20 16.23 6.53 2.52
N ARG A 21 17.43 6.20 2.05
CA ARG A 21 18.31 7.15 1.37
C ARG A 21 18.44 6.80 -0.11
N ALA A 22 18.11 7.72 -0.98
CA ALA A 22 18.26 7.58 -2.43
C ALA A 22 19.41 8.45 -2.92
N ALA A 23 20.64 7.97 -2.72
CA ALA A 23 21.87 8.67 -3.12
C ALA A 23 22.25 8.33 -4.57
N GLY A 24 22.54 9.35 -5.38
CA GLY A 24 22.93 9.17 -6.79
C GLY A 24 21.85 8.54 -7.69
N SER A 25 20.62 8.43 -7.22
CA SER A 25 19.48 7.91 -7.99
C SER A 25 19.18 8.81 -9.21
N THR A 26 18.67 8.26 -10.31
CA THR A 26 18.39 9.05 -11.53
C THR A 26 17.29 10.10 -11.29
N PRO A 27 17.25 11.21 -12.07
CA PRO A 27 16.22 12.24 -11.92
C PRO A 27 14.78 11.70 -11.95
N ASP A 28 14.51 10.71 -12.81
CA ASP A 28 13.20 10.05 -12.91
C ASP A 28 12.82 9.31 -11.62
N VAL A 29 13.77 8.57 -11.02
CA VAL A 29 13.57 7.86 -9.76
C VAL A 29 13.32 8.86 -8.64
N ARG A 30 14.14 9.92 -8.54
CA ARG A 30 13.96 10.98 -7.52
C ARG A 30 12.61 11.67 -7.65
N LYS A 31 12.21 12.03 -8.88
CA LYS A 31 10.89 12.64 -9.16
C LYS A 31 9.75 11.72 -8.73
N ALA A 32 9.86 10.42 -9.01
CA ALA A 32 8.86 9.44 -8.62
C ALA A 32 8.78 9.26 -7.10
N LEU A 33 9.92 9.20 -6.40
CA LEU A 33 9.99 9.13 -4.94
C LEU A 33 9.38 10.37 -4.28
N LYS A 34 9.77 11.58 -4.72
CA LYS A 34 9.19 12.84 -4.23
C LYS A 34 7.67 12.86 -4.41
N ARG A 35 7.19 12.43 -5.58
CA ARG A 35 5.75 12.39 -5.86
C ARG A 35 5.00 11.40 -4.98
N ALA A 36 5.57 10.21 -4.75
CA ALA A 36 4.90 9.14 -4.01
C ALA A 36 4.96 9.32 -2.49
N TYR A 37 6.05 9.91 -1.99
CA TYR A 37 6.40 9.93 -0.56
C TYR A 37 6.79 11.33 -0.05
N ALA A 38 6.29 12.39 -0.70
CA ALA A 38 6.52 13.79 -0.30
C ALA A 38 6.37 14.05 1.22
N PRO A 39 5.32 13.56 1.91
CA PRO A 39 5.16 13.79 3.35
C PRO A 39 6.30 13.24 4.23
N PHE A 40 7.05 12.27 3.73
CA PHE A 40 8.13 11.60 4.44
C PHE A 40 9.51 12.18 4.12
N LEU A 41 9.59 13.18 3.24
CA LEU A 41 10.87 13.84 2.93
C LEU A 41 11.44 14.49 4.19
N ARG A 42 12.73 14.28 4.42
CA ARG A 42 13.52 14.91 5.48
C ARG A 42 14.82 15.46 4.91
N GLU A 43 15.42 16.38 5.65
CA GLU A 43 16.80 16.73 5.39
C GLU A 43 17.70 15.49 5.56
N PRO A 44 18.84 15.39 4.85
CA PRO A 44 19.79 14.31 5.04
C PRO A 44 20.35 14.33 6.47
N LEU A 45 19.69 13.61 7.38
CA LEU A 45 20.14 13.45 8.76
C LEU A 45 21.30 12.44 8.83
N GLN A 46 22.09 12.55 9.89
CA GLN A 46 23.06 11.52 10.30
C GLN A 46 22.36 10.26 10.89
N CYS A 47 21.14 9.94 10.45
CA CYS A 47 20.44 8.75 10.93
C CYS A 47 20.98 7.51 10.21
N ALA A 48 21.02 6.38 10.91
CA ALA A 48 21.27 5.09 10.29
C ALA A 48 20.20 4.82 9.23
N GLU A 49 20.62 4.55 7.99
CA GLU A 49 19.71 4.22 6.90
C GLU A 49 19.29 2.75 7.01
N SER A 50 18.00 2.47 6.82
CA SER A 50 17.49 1.09 6.77
C SER A 50 17.55 0.54 5.34
N ILE A 51 17.36 1.43 4.35
CA ILE A 51 17.32 1.11 2.93
C ILE A 51 18.11 2.15 2.15
N ARG A 52 18.99 1.70 1.26
CA ARG A 52 19.75 2.54 0.33
C ARG A 52 19.29 2.29 -1.12
N ILE A 53 18.98 3.33 -1.87
CA ILE A 53 18.61 3.26 -3.29
C ILE A 53 19.70 3.92 -4.13
N ARG A 54 20.26 3.18 -5.09
CA ARG A 54 21.31 3.69 -5.99
C ARG A 54 21.29 2.98 -7.34
N PRO A 55 21.85 3.57 -8.40
CA PRO A 55 22.10 2.85 -9.63
C PRO A 55 23.18 1.77 -9.42
N PHE A 56 23.14 0.69 -10.20
CA PHE A 56 24.23 -0.29 -10.28
C PHE A 56 25.01 -0.18 -11.59
N VAL A 57 26.28 -0.57 -11.53
CA VAL A 57 27.07 -0.94 -12.71
C VAL A 57 26.97 -2.45 -12.91
N SER A 58 26.82 -2.93 -14.15
CA SER A 58 26.59 -4.37 -14.44
C SER A 58 27.63 -5.32 -13.84
N GLN A 59 28.86 -4.84 -13.63
CA GLN A 59 29.96 -5.60 -13.02
C GLN A 59 29.74 -5.88 -11.52
N GLU A 60 28.87 -5.13 -10.84
CA GLU A 60 28.54 -5.34 -9.42
C GLU A 60 27.57 -6.52 -9.20
N LEU A 61 26.92 -7.02 -10.25
CA LEU A 61 25.94 -8.09 -10.16
C LEU A 61 26.56 -9.42 -10.56
N PRO A 62 26.23 -10.52 -9.86
CA PRO A 62 26.73 -11.83 -10.23
C PRO A 62 26.18 -12.29 -11.58
N PRO A 63 26.91 -13.15 -12.32
CA PRO A 63 26.43 -13.72 -13.58
C PRO A 63 25.06 -14.40 -13.46
N SER A 64 24.77 -15.02 -12.31
CA SER A 64 23.48 -15.65 -12.02
C SER A 64 22.30 -14.68 -12.02
N ALA A 65 22.51 -13.39 -11.77
CA ALA A 65 21.45 -12.37 -11.90
C ALA A 65 20.99 -12.19 -13.35
N PHE A 66 21.83 -12.55 -14.33
CA PHE A 66 21.53 -12.47 -15.75
C PHE A 66 20.95 -13.78 -16.31
N ALA A 67 20.98 -14.87 -15.54
CA ALA A 67 20.45 -16.19 -15.92
C ALA A 67 18.93 -16.28 -15.65
N ILE A 68 18.15 -15.45 -16.35
CA ILE A 68 16.72 -15.26 -16.04
C ILE A 68 15.90 -16.52 -16.39
N PRO A 69 15.16 -17.08 -15.42
CA PRO A 69 14.30 -18.23 -15.67
C PRO A 69 13.25 -17.94 -16.76
N LYS A 70 12.97 -18.94 -17.61
CA LYS A 70 11.96 -18.84 -18.68
C LYS A 70 10.51 -18.74 -18.14
N ALA A 71 10.27 -18.87 -16.85
CA ALA A 71 8.94 -19.04 -16.25
C ALA A 71 8.56 -17.96 -15.21
N GLN A 72 7.64 -17.10 -15.64
CA GLN A 72 6.42 -16.57 -14.99
C GLN A 72 6.40 -15.63 -13.77
N ASP A 73 7.45 -15.43 -13.00
CA ASP A 73 7.36 -14.50 -11.86
C ASP A 73 7.80 -13.05 -12.17
N HIS A 74 7.23 -12.08 -11.46
CA HIS A 74 7.60 -10.66 -11.58
C HIS A 74 9.03 -10.37 -11.07
N PHE A 75 9.59 -11.29 -10.29
CA PHE A 75 10.94 -11.29 -9.74
C PHE A 75 11.40 -12.74 -9.43
N PHE A 76 12.69 -12.93 -9.16
CA PHE A 76 13.24 -14.20 -8.64
C PHE A 76 14.37 -13.92 -7.64
N ALA A 77 14.59 -14.84 -6.68
CA ALA A 77 15.66 -14.73 -5.70
C ALA A 77 16.85 -15.66 -6.02
N ILE A 78 18.07 -15.17 -5.75
CA ILE A 78 19.32 -15.92 -5.87
C ILE A 78 20.22 -15.65 -4.66
N THR A 79 21.20 -16.53 -4.42
CA THR A 79 22.29 -16.28 -3.46
C THR A 79 23.55 -15.80 -4.17
N HIS A 80 24.26 -14.87 -3.55
CA HIS A 80 25.60 -14.45 -3.98
C HIS A 80 26.48 -14.16 -2.77
N GLY A 81 27.47 -15.02 -2.54
CA GLY A 81 28.26 -14.98 -1.31
C GLY A 81 27.36 -15.17 -0.08
N SER A 82 27.46 -14.25 0.88
CA SER A 82 26.64 -14.20 2.09
C SER A 82 25.27 -13.55 1.89
N ASP A 83 24.97 -13.02 0.70
CA ASP A 83 23.79 -12.20 0.47
C ASP A 83 22.72 -12.98 -0.30
N ALA A 84 21.47 -12.59 -0.09
CA ALA A 84 20.35 -12.94 -0.95
C ALA A 84 19.98 -11.74 -1.81
N LEU A 85 19.78 -11.97 -3.11
CA LEU A 85 19.39 -10.96 -4.08
C LEU A 85 18.00 -11.27 -4.63
N VAL A 86 17.12 -10.28 -4.70
CA VAL A 86 15.81 -10.35 -5.36
C VAL A 86 15.89 -9.56 -6.66
N VAL A 87 15.81 -10.24 -7.79
CA VAL A 87 16.00 -9.66 -9.13
C VAL A 87 14.66 -9.45 -9.80
N PHE A 88 14.36 -8.21 -10.19
CA PHE A 88 13.24 -7.84 -11.04
C PHE A 88 13.74 -7.73 -12.49
N PRO A 89 13.46 -8.71 -13.36
CA PRO A 89 13.95 -8.69 -14.73
C PRO A 89 13.10 -7.81 -15.65
N ARG A 90 13.74 -7.30 -16.69
CA ARG A 90 13.11 -6.69 -17.87
C ARG A 90 13.84 -7.10 -19.13
N TYR A 91 13.12 -7.69 -20.08
CA TYR A 91 13.67 -8.15 -21.37
C TYR A 91 14.92 -9.01 -21.24
N GLY A 92 14.92 -9.96 -20.30
CA GLY A 92 16.07 -10.85 -20.11
C GLY A 92 17.29 -10.16 -19.50
N ARG A 93 17.13 -9.02 -18.81
CA ARG A 93 18.20 -8.38 -18.02
C ARG A 93 17.69 -7.92 -16.65
N PRO A 94 18.54 -7.85 -15.61
CA PRO A 94 18.20 -7.19 -14.35
C PRO A 94 17.79 -5.74 -14.57
N ASP A 95 16.67 -5.34 -13.98
CA ASP A 95 16.16 -3.97 -14.04
C ASP A 95 16.25 -3.28 -12.67
N VAL A 96 15.80 -4.00 -11.64
CA VAL A 96 15.97 -3.64 -10.23
C VAL A 96 16.43 -4.89 -9.48
N VAL A 97 17.34 -4.74 -8.52
CA VAL A 97 17.82 -5.80 -7.65
C VAL A 97 17.73 -5.32 -6.20
N ILE A 98 17.07 -6.07 -5.33
CA ILE A 98 17.12 -5.85 -3.89
C ILE A 98 18.23 -6.75 -3.34
N ARG A 99 19.26 -6.17 -2.71
CA ARG A 99 20.27 -6.89 -1.94
C ARG A 99 19.85 -6.89 -0.47
N LEU A 100 19.65 -8.08 0.09
CA LEU A 100 19.24 -8.26 1.48
C LEU A 100 20.44 -8.20 2.44
N SER A 101 21.13 -7.06 2.41
CA SER A 101 22.26 -6.69 3.28
C SER A 101 21.79 -5.84 4.48
N ASP A 102 22.74 -5.35 5.29
CA ASP A 102 22.49 -4.37 6.34
C ASP A 102 23.42 -3.13 6.14
N PRO A 103 22.89 -1.99 5.67
CA PRO A 103 21.50 -1.74 5.28
C PRO A 103 21.10 -2.52 4.02
N MET A 104 19.79 -2.67 3.78
CA MET A 104 19.30 -3.27 2.53
C MET A 104 19.53 -2.31 1.36
N GLU A 105 19.88 -2.83 0.18
CA GLU A 105 20.10 -1.99 -1.01
C GLU A 105 19.08 -2.28 -2.11
N ILE A 106 18.56 -1.24 -2.74
CA ILE A 106 17.80 -1.29 -3.98
C ILE A 106 18.69 -0.73 -5.09
N LEU A 107 19.20 -1.64 -5.89
CA LEU A 107 20.04 -1.38 -7.04
C LEU A 107 19.15 -1.25 -8.28
N HIS A 108 19.28 -0.19 -9.06
CA HIS A 108 18.45 -0.02 -10.26
C HIS A 108 19.25 0.28 -11.53
N ALA A 109 18.72 -0.11 -12.68
CA ALA A 109 19.32 0.21 -13.96
C ALA A 109 19.18 1.72 -14.27
N ASN A 110 20.20 2.31 -14.91
CA ASN A 110 20.14 3.69 -15.38
C ASN A 110 19.42 3.77 -16.74
N ARG A 111 18.08 3.67 -16.72
CA ARG A 111 17.25 3.80 -17.93
C ARG A 111 15.92 4.51 -17.68
N PRO A 112 15.34 5.17 -18.70
CA PRO A 112 14.03 5.80 -18.61
C PRO A 112 12.94 4.81 -18.19
N GLY A 113 12.08 5.21 -17.25
CA GLY A 113 10.96 4.38 -16.79
C GLY A 113 11.37 3.18 -15.93
N CYS A 114 12.53 3.19 -15.28
CA CYS A 114 12.88 2.26 -14.19
C CYS A 114 12.15 2.62 -12.88
N ALA A 115 11.80 3.91 -12.70
CA ALA A 115 11.23 4.44 -11.46
C ALA A 115 10.00 3.68 -10.92
N SER A 116 9.09 3.20 -11.78
CA SER A 116 7.94 2.42 -11.32
C SER A 116 8.37 1.12 -10.62
N ARG A 117 9.35 0.40 -11.19
CA ARG A 117 9.87 -0.84 -10.60
C ARG A 117 10.67 -0.56 -9.32
N VAL A 118 11.34 0.59 -9.24
CA VAL A 118 12.00 1.04 -8.01
C VAL A 118 10.97 1.28 -6.90
N LEU A 119 9.83 1.89 -7.21
CA LEU A 119 8.75 2.09 -6.22
C LEU A 119 8.15 0.75 -5.76
N ASP A 120 7.98 -0.22 -6.66
CA ASP A 120 7.51 -1.57 -6.33
C ASP A 120 8.52 -2.30 -5.43
N ALA A 121 9.81 -2.25 -5.79
CA ALA A 121 10.89 -2.82 -4.99
C ALA A 121 11.01 -2.13 -3.62
N LEU A 122 10.82 -0.82 -3.56
CA LEU A 122 10.84 -0.07 -2.31
C LEU A 122 9.70 -0.49 -1.39
N TYR A 123 8.48 -0.66 -1.91
CA TYR A 123 7.36 -1.17 -1.14
C TYR A 123 7.68 -2.52 -0.48
N MET A 124 8.23 -3.45 -1.26
CA MET A 124 8.67 -4.77 -0.78
C MET A 124 9.80 -4.68 0.25
N THR A 125 10.78 -3.80 0.02
CA THR A 125 11.94 -3.64 0.91
C THR A 125 11.53 -2.99 2.24
N ILE A 126 10.58 -2.04 2.23
CA ILE A 126 10.02 -1.45 3.46
C ILE A 126 9.34 -2.54 4.30
N GLN A 127 8.56 -3.44 3.69
CA GLN A 127 7.97 -4.58 4.40
C GLN A 127 9.06 -5.41 5.10
N LEU A 128 10.12 -5.78 4.38
CA LEU A 128 11.23 -6.57 4.95
C LEU A 128 11.98 -5.82 6.05
N ALA A 129 12.04 -4.49 5.99
CA ALA A 129 12.67 -3.66 7.01
C ALA A 129 11.82 -3.57 8.28
N LEU A 130 10.49 -3.55 8.15
CA LEU A 130 9.55 -3.42 9.26
C LEU A 130 9.49 -4.68 10.13
N LEU A 131 9.54 -5.87 9.53
CA LEU A 131 9.36 -7.15 10.25
C LEU A 131 10.33 -7.37 11.42
N PRO A 132 11.67 -7.23 11.25
CA PRO A 132 12.61 -7.36 12.38
C PRO A 132 12.46 -6.23 13.42
N ARG A 133 11.68 -5.18 13.12
CA ARG A 133 11.33 -4.09 14.03
C ARG A 133 9.94 -4.29 14.66
N GLY A 134 9.31 -5.45 14.50
CA GLY A 134 7.98 -5.73 15.05
C GLY A 134 6.84 -5.04 14.30
N GLY A 135 7.07 -4.52 13.09
CA GLY A 135 6.04 -3.86 12.27
C GLY A 135 5.72 -4.59 10.97
N THR A 136 4.68 -4.14 10.28
CA THR A 136 4.33 -4.60 8.92
C THR A 136 3.65 -3.51 8.11
N LEU A 137 3.78 -3.52 6.78
CA LEU A 137 2.79 -2.89 5.92
C LEU A 137 1.51 -3.72 6.00
N PHE A 138 0.44 -3.09 6.45
CA PHE A 138 -0.85 -3.74 6.64
C PHE A 138 -1.83 -3.33 5.54
N LYS A 139 -2.46 -4.31 4.91
CA LYS A 139 -3.54 -4.10 3.93
C LYS A 139 -4.85 -3.79 4.64
N GLY A 140 -5.24 -2.52 4.57
CA GLY A 140 -6.51 -2.05 5.12
C GLY A 140 -6.70 -0.58 4.86
N ALA A 141 -7.94 -0.13 5.07
CA ALA A 141 -8.29 1.27 5.18
C ALA A 141 -8.36 1.64 6.66
N ALA A 142 -8.00 2.86 7.03
CA ALA A 142 -8.05 3.35 8.40
C ALA A 142 -8.63 4.76 8.40
N THR A 143 -9.58 5.00 9.31
CA THR A 143 -10.33 6.25 9.42
C THR A 143 -10.60 6.55 10.89
N LEU A 144 -10.88 7.82 11.20
CA LEU A 144 -11.11 8.26 12.56
C LEU A 144 -12.40 9.04 12.69
N ARG A 145 -13.01 8.96 13.87
CA ARG A 145 -14.07 9.85 14.32
C ARG A 145 -13.90 10.06 15.82
N ASP A 146 -14.01 11.31 16.26
CA ASP A 146 -13.89 11.69 17.67
C ASP A 146 -12.63 11.13 18.35
N GLY A 147 -11.50 11.09 17.61
CA GLY A 147 -10.21 10.57 18.07
C GLY A 147 -10.07 9.05 18.07
N GLN A 148 -11.13 8.30 17.77
CA GLN A 148 -11.12 6.84 17.73
C GLN A 148 -10.88 6.33 16.33
N CYS A 149 -9.96 5.36 16.18
CA CYS A 149 -9.60 4.81 14.88
C CYS A 149 -10.31 3.49 14.60
N ALA A 150 -10.98 3.40 13.45
CA ALA A 150 -11.51 2.18 12.88
C ALA A 150 -10.67 1.73 11.68
N VAL A 151 -10.32 0.45 11.65
CA VAL A 151 -9.63 -0.19 10.51
C VAL A 151 -10.59 -1.11 9.77
N LEU A 152 -10.68 -0.92 8.45
CA LEU A 152 -11.42 -1.75 7.52
C LEU A 152 -10.44 -2.69 6.79
N THR A 153 -10.57 -3.99 6.99
CA THR A 153 -9.76 -5.00 6.28
C THR A 153 -10.63 -6.04 5.61
N GLY A 154 -10.07 -6.83 4.69
CA GLY A 154 -10.80 -7.76 3.84
C GLY A 154 -10.09 -7.99 2.52
N VAL A 155 -10.49 -9.04 1.81
CA VAL A 155 -9.92 -9.38 0.49
C VAL A 155 -10.11 -8.26 -0.54
N SER A 156 -9.39 -8.33 -1.67
CA SER A 156 -9.60 -7.40 -2.78
C SER A 156 -11.07 -7.44 -3.24
N GLY A 157 -11.68 -6.26 -3.45
CA GLY A 157 -13.11 -6.17 -3.79
C GLY A 157 -14.09 -6.35 -2.62
N ALA A 158 -13.63 -6.45 -1.37
CA ALA A 158 -14.51 -6.50 -0.18
C ALA A 158 -15.20 -5.16 0.16
N GLY A 159 -15.02 -4.11 -0.65
CA GLY A 159 -15.67 -2.80 -0.42
C GLY A 159 -14.94 -1.83 0.53
N LYS A 160 -13.71 -2.15 0.98
CA LYS A 160 -12.93 -1.29 1.92
C LYS A 160 -12.88 0.18 1.52
N THR A 161 -12.37 0.49 0.32
CA THR A 161 -12.24 1.86 -0.18
C THR A 161 -13.59 2.51 -0.36
N SER A 162 -14.61 1.77 -0.81
CA SER A 162 -15.96 2.30 -0.95
C SER A 162 -16.54 2.71 0.40
N LEU A 163 -16.43 1.84 1.41
CA LEU A 163 -16.93 2.12 2.75
C LEU A 163 -16.15 3.30 3.37
N LEU A 164 -14.83 3.34 3.23
CA LEU A 164 -14.02 4.48 3.65
C LEU A 164 -14.56 5.78 3.05
N LEU A 165 -14.81 5.83 1.74
CA LEU A 165 -15.33 7.03 1.08
C LEU A 165 -16.71 7.45 1.59
N GLY A 166 -17.56 6.49 1.97
CA GLY A 166 -18.81 6.76 2.67
C GLY A 166 -18.57 7.44 4.02
N LEU A 167 -17.66 6.88 4.83
CA LEU A 167 -17.32 7.42 6.15
C LEU A 167 -16.71 8.84 6.05
N LEU A 168 -15.77 9.07 5.12
CA LEU A 168 -15.21 10.41 4.91
C LEU A 168 -16.27 11.43 4.51
N ARG A 169 -17.24 11.02 3.68
CA ARG A 169 -18.40 11.86 3.32
C ARG A 169 -19.26 12.20 4.54
N ASP A 170 -19.35 11.28 5.49
CA ASP A 170 -20.10 11.46 6.74
C ASP A 170 -19.29 12.19 7.83
N GLY A 171 -18.20 12.88 7.44
CA GLY A 171 -17.40 13.73 8.32
C GLY A 171 -16.30 13.00 9.09
N TRP A 172 -15.96 11.76 8.71
CA TRP A 172 -14.83 11.05 9.31
C TRP A 172 -13.50 11.57 8.75
N ASP A 173 -12.46 11.45 9.55
CA ASP A 173 -11.10 11.81 9.18
C ASP A 173 -10.35 10.63 8.54
N TYR A 174 -9.32 10.96 7.76
CA TYR A 174 -8.54 9.98 6.99
C TYR A 174 -7.24 9.59 7.69
N LEU A 175 -6.88 8.31 7.62
CA LEU A 175 -5.52 7.84 7.89
C LEU A 175 -4.95 6.99 6.75
N SER A 176 -5.74 6.10 6.16
CA SER A 176 -5.29 5.32 5.00
C SER A 176 -6.44 4.72 4.22
N ASP A 177 -6.26 4.51 2.91
CA ASP A 177 -7.21 3.82 2.04
C ASP A 177 -6.88 2.33 1.87
N ASN A 178 -5.60 2.00 1.73
CA ASN A 178 -5.21 0.71 1.18
C ASN A 178 -4.01 0.07 1.88
N THR A 179 -3.10 0.87 2.42
CA THR A 179 -1.91 0.39 3.12
C THR A 179 -1.49 1.42 4.15
N PHE A 180 -1.20 0.95 5.36
CA PHE A 180 -0.59 1.73 6.42
C PHE A 180 0.54 0.91 7.06
N ILE A 181 1.44 1.55 7.79
CA ILE A 181 2.42 0.84 8.62
C ILE A 181 1.73 0.51 9.94
N LEU A 182 1.73 -0.75 10.35
CA LEU A 182 1.26 -1.19 11.65
C LEU A 182 2.48 -1.53 12.50
N HIS A 183 2.69 -0.81 13.60
CA HIS A 183 3.84 -0.94 14.49
C HIS A 183 3.47 -0.51 15.91
N ASP A 184 3.90 -1.26 16.93
CA ASP A 184 3.55 -1.04 18.35
C ASP A 184 2.05 -0.80 18.63
N GLY A 185 1.19 -1.49 17.88
CA GLY A 185 -0.26 -1.32 17.98
C GLY A 185 -0.79 0.01 17.45
N VAL A 186 0.02 0.75 16.69
CA VAL A 186 -0.34 2.02 16.07
C VAL A 186 -0.38 1.86 14.55
N ALA A 187 -1.44 2.36 13.94
CA ALA A 187 -1.52 2.53 12.50
C ALA A 187 -0.88 3.86 12.11
N HIS A 188 0.09 3.85 11.21
CA HIS A 188 0.79 5.03 10.71
C HIS A 188 0.55 5.23 9.22
N LEU A 189 0.32 6.47 8.82
CA LEU A 189 0.15 6.89 7.44
C LEU A 189 1.30 6.37 6.58
N PHE A 190 1.01 5.66 5.49
CA PHE A 190 2.03 5.24 4.52
C PHE A 190 1.95 6.04 3.21
N ARG A 191 0.77 6.60 2.90
CA ARG A 191 0.51 7.45 1.73
C ARG A 191 -0.56 8.47 2.08
N SER A 192 -0.36 9.73 1.71
CA SER A 192 -1.31 10.83 1.93
C SER A 192 -2.45 10.91 0.90
N TYR A 193 -2.47 9.99 -0.08
CA TYR A 193 -3.46 9.97 -1.15
C TYR A 193 -4.15 8.62 -1.22
N ALA A 194 -5.41 8.64 -1.67
CA ALA A 194 -6.19 7.45 -1.97
C ALA A 194 -6.20 7.18 -3.49
N VAL A 195 -6.48 5.92 -3.85
CA VAL A 195 -6.52 5.48 -5.25
C VAL A 195 -7.95 5.09 -5.61
N TYR A 196 -8.56 5.89 -6.48
CA TYR A 196 -9.93 5.71 -6.93
C TYR A 196 -9.95 5.02 -8.29
N ASN A 197 -10.33 3.74 -8.32
CA ASN A 197 -10.50 2.98 -9.56
C ASN A 197 -11.81 3.35 -10.27
N ILE A 198 -11.95 2.93 -11.54
CA ILE A 198 -13.14 3.27 -12.35
C ILE A 198 -14.45 2.86 -11.68
N HIS A 199 -14.49 1.71 -10.99
CA HIS A 199 -15.70 1.25 -10.31
C HIS A 199 -16.14 2.20 -9.19
N HIS A 200 -15.21 2.82 -8.46
CA HIS A 200 -15.56 3.85 -7.47
C HIS A 200 -16.21 5.06 -8.16
N LEU A 201 -15.64 5.50 -9.28
CA LEU A 201 -16.15 6.63 -10.06
C LEU A 201 -17.56 6.35 -10.62
N THR A 202 -17.83 5.09 -11.01
CA THR A 202 -19.16 4.67 -11.51
C THR A 202 -20.21 4.62 -10.40
N HIS A 203 -19.89 4.07 -9.23
CA HIS A 203 -20.85 3.91 -8.13
C HIS A 203 -20.96 5.14 -7.23
N MET A 204 -20.02 6.07 -7.32
CA MET A 204 -19.96 7.31 -6.53
C MET A 204 -19.73 8.51 -7.46
N PRO A 205 -20.72 8.91 -8.27
CA PRO A 205 -20.55 9.99 -9.25
C PRO A 205 -20.09 11.31 -8.61
N TRP A 206 -20.49 11.58 -7.36
CA TRP A 206 -20.05 12.74 -6.60
C TRP A 206 -18.51 12.79 -6.40
N VAL A 207 -17.81 11.66 -6.29
CA VAL A 207 -16.33 11.60 -6.23
C VAL A 207 -15.75 12.17 -7.52
N PHE A 208 -16.35 11.80 -8.66
CA PHE A 208 -15.93 12.29 -9.96
C PHE A 208 -16.21 13.78 -10.12
N GLU A 209 -17.37 14.27 -9.70
CA GLU A 209 -17.74 15.70 -9.79
C GLU A 209 -16.72 16.59 -9.05
N HIS A 210 -16.37 16.22 -7.82
CA HIS A 210 -15.39 16.94 -7.01
C HIS A 210 -13.97 16.83 -7.58
N ALA A 211 -13.56 15.63 -7.99
CA ALA A 211 -12.25 15.43 -8.60
C ALA A 211 -12.12 16.11 -9.97
N ALA A 212 -13.20 16.17 -10.74
CA ALA A 212 -13.25 16.78 -12.07
C ALA A 212 -13.12 18.30 -11.98
N ALA A 213 -13.72 18.93 -10.96
CA ALA A 213 -13.56 20.36 -10.70
C ALA A 213 -12.09 20.75 -10.45
N GLN A 214 -11.27 19.82 -9.97
CA GLN A 214 -9.86 20.09 -9.61
C GLN A 214 -8.84 19.52 -10.61
N ALA A 215 -9.24 18.66 -11.55
CA ALA A 215 -8.31 17.97 -12.44
C ALA A 215 -8.32 18.52 -13.87
N VAL A 216 -7.15 18.88 -14.39
CA VAL A 216 -6.93 19.46 -15.75
C VAL A 216 -7.30 18.51 -16.93
N ASN A 217 -7.69 17.25 -16.68
CA ASN A 217 -7.80 16.20 -17.72
C ASN A 217 -9.14 15.44 -17.77
N VAL A 218 -10.25 16.05 -17.34
CA VAL A 218 -11.60 15.43 -17.33
C VAL A 218 -12.10 14.94 -18.71
N PRO A 219 -11.93 15.66 -19.84
CA PRO A 219 -12.52 15.26 -21.13
C PRO A 219 -11.96 13.94 -21.65
N LEU A 220 -10.63 13.75 -21.53
CA LEU A 220 -9.95 12.51 -21.90
C LEU A 220 -10.43 11.31 -21.08
N ARG A 221 -10.94 11.53 -19.86
CA ARG A 221 -11.43 10.45 -18.99
C ARG A 221 -12.82 9.97 -19.39
N ARG A 222 -13.75 10.87 -19.72
CA ARG A 222 -15.07 10.50 -20.26
C ARG A 222 -14.94 9.78 -21.60
N LEU A 223 -14.01 10.23 -22.46
CA LEU A 223 -13.70 9.52 -23.69
C LEU A 223 -13.16 8.11 -23.41
N ARG A 224 -12.27 7.96 -22.42
CA ARG A 224 -11.74 6.64 -22.02
C ARG A 224 -12.80 5.72 -21.44
N SER A 225 -13.76 6.20 -20.67
CA SER A 225 -14.84 5.33 -20.15
C SER A 225 -15.76 4.83 -21.27
N LEU A 226 -16.04 5.67 -22.28
CA LEU A 226 -16.77 5.26 -23.48
C LEU A 226 -15.97 4.24 -24.29
N LEU A 227 -14.68 4.54 -24.54
CA LEU A 227 -13.77 3.62 -25.22
C LEU A 227 -13.60 2.32 -24.43
N HIS A 228 -13.64 2.34 -23.10
CA HIS A 228 -13.52 1.14 -22.27
C HIS A 228 -14.62 0.12 -22.57
N GLY A 229 -15.88 0.56 -22.61
CA GLY A 229 -17.01 -0.31 -22.93
C GLY A 229 -16.93 -0.89 -24.35
N LEU A 230 -16.43 -0.11 -25.31
CA LEU A 230 -16.29 -0.54 -26.70
C LEU A 230 -15.07 -1.46 -26.91
N LEU A 231 -13.92 -1.10 -26.34
CA LEU A 231 -12.68 -1.87 -26.42
C LEU A 231 -12.79 -3.22 -25.70
N LEU A 232 -13.43 -3.30 -24.53
CA LEU A 232 -13.61 -4.58 -23.84
C LEU A 232 -14.52 -5.55 -24.59
N ARG A 233 -15.51 -5.04 -25.34
CA ARG A 233 -16.39 -5.90 -26.15
C ARG A 233 -15.69 -6.50 -27.36
N CYS A 234 -14.69 -5.80 -27.90
CA CYS A 234 -14.02 -6.19 -29.16
C CYS A 234 -12.62 -6.80 -28.96
N MET A 235 -12.00 -6.66 -27.78
CA MET A 235 -10.63 -7.14 -27.56
C MET A 235 -10.59 -8.59 -27.04
N PRO A 236 -9.72 -9.45 -27.61
CA PRO A 236 -9.43 -10.77 -27.06
C PRO A 236 -8.96 -10.70 -25.60
N PRO A 237 -9.34 -11.67 -24.73
CA PRO A 237 -8.93 -11.70 -23.32
C PRO A 237 -7.40 -11.64 -23.09
N ALA A 238 -6.60 -12.12 -24.04
CA ALA A 238 -5.14 -12.04 -23.96
C ALA A 238 -4.63 -10.58 -24.02
N ILE A 239 -5.29 -9.73 -24.80
CA ILE A 239 -4.93 -8.32 -24.98
C ILE A 239 -5.40 -7.49 -23.79
N THR A 240 -6.59 -7.76 -23.25
CA THR A 240 -7.13 -7.04 -22.09
C THR A 240 -6.31 -7.26 -20.81
N ARG A 241 -5.54 -8.35 -20.74
CA ARG A 241 -4.58 -8.61 -19.64
C ARG A 241 -3.29 -7.79 -19.74
N SER A 242 -2.99 -7.18 -20.89
CA SER A 242 -1.82 -6.32 -21.04
C SER A 242 -1.92 -5.10 -20.12
N HIS A 243 -0.87 -4.83 -19.35
CA HIS A 243 -0.79 -3.67 -18.47
C HIS A 243 -0.99 -2.34 -19.22
N LYS A 244 -0.57 -2.26 -20.49
CA LYS A 244 -0.81 -1.07 -21.33
C LYS A 244 -2.30 -0.86 -21.60
N VAL A 245 -3.02 -1.93 -21.89
CA VAL A 245 -4.47 -1.90 -22.13
C VAL A 245 -5.17 -1.59 -20.83
N ARG A 246 -4.85 -2.29 -19.72
CA ARG A 246 -5.36 -1.99 -18.38
C ARG A 246 -5.19 -0.53 -17.98
N ARG A 247 -4.06 0.12 -18.25
CA ARG A 247 -3.89 1.55 -17.96
C ARG A 247 -4.84 2.46 -18.73
N VAL A 248 -5.26 2.04 -19.93
CA VAL A 248 -6.22 2.78 -20.76
C VAL A 248 -7.65 2.45 -20.34
N THR A 249 -7.91 1.18 -20.03
CA THR A 249 -9.25 0.64 -19.78
C THR A 249 -9.70 0.77 -18.32
N ASP A 250 -8.77 0.77 -17.35
CA ASP A 250 -9.04 0.97 -15.93
C ASP A 250 -8.31 2.23 -15.44
N PRO A 251 -8.78 3.42 -15.84
CA PRO A 251 -8.21 4.66 -15.35
C PRO A 251 -8.49 4.77 -13.86
N TYR A 252 -7.42 4.87 -13.08
CA TYR A 252 -7.51 5.26 -11.68
C TYR A 252 -7.17 6.74 -11.50
N LEU A 253 -7.75 7.34 -10.47
CA LEU A 253 -7.45 8.68 -9.99
C LEU A 253 -6.67 8.55 -8.67
N THR A 254 -5.63 9.35 -8.52
CA THR A 254 -5.03 9.61 -7.21
C THR A 254 -5.45 10.99 -6.77
N ALA A 255 -6.04 11.11 -5.58
CA ALA A 255 -6.34 12.41 -4.98
C ALA A 255 -6.10 12.34 -3.47
N GLU A 256 -5.69 13.46 -2.90
CA GLU A 256 -5.61 13.61 -1.45
C GLU A 256 -7.02 13.73 -0.87
N PRO A 257 -7.30 13.21 0.33
CA PRO A 257 -8.63 13.27 0.93
C PRO A 257 -9.23 14.67 0.98
N HIS A 258 -8.43 15.68 1.36
CA HIS A 258 -8.88 17.08 1.46
C HIS A 258 -9.33 17.68 0.11
N GLN A 259 -8.90 17.10 -1.02
CA GLN A 259 -9.33 17.51 -2.34
C GLN A 259 -10.79 17.12 -2.61
N LEU A 260 -11.28 16.05 -1.97
CA LEU A 260 -12.65 15.57 -2.10
C LEU A 260 -13.52 15.93 -0.88
N PHE A 261 -12.91 16.05 0.28
CA PHE A 261 -13.55 16.29 1.57
C PHE A 261 -12.79 17.43 2.28
N PRO A 262 -13.12 18.71 2.00
CA PRO A 262 -12.33 19.85 2.48
C PRO A 262 -12.13 19.89 4.00
N ASP A 263 -13.10 19.42 4.76
CA ASP A 263 -13.07 19.38 6.23
C ASP A 263 -12.35 18.15 6.80
N CYS A 264 -11.96 17.18 5.95
CA CYS A 264 -11.33 15.94 6.37
C CYS A 264 -9.86 16.16 6.75
N LYS A 265 -9.50 15.80 7.99
CA LYS A 265 -8.12 15.84 8.45
C LYS A 265 -7.39 14.56 8.06
N ILE A 266 -6.12 14.70 7.70
CA ILE A 266 -5.22 13.58 7.44
C ILE A 266 -4.39 13.33 8.71
N HIS A 267 -4.64 12.22 9.38
CA HIS A 267 -3.90 11.81 10.57
C HIS A 267 -2.62 11.06 10.19
N GLN A 268 -1.52 11.39 10.86
CA GLN A 268 -0.23 10.72 10.64
C GLN A 268 -0.17 9.36 11.32
N ARG A 269 -0.86 9.21 12.45
CA ARG A 269 -0.88 7.97 13.24
C ARG A 269 -2.12 7.92 14.13
N ALA A 270 -2.60 6.73 14.43
CA ALA A 270 -3.68 6.49 15.39
C ALA A 270 -3.64 5.06 15.91
N ARG A 271 -4.02 4.83 17.17
CA ARG A 271 -4.18 3.48 17.73
C ARG A 271 -5.56 2.93 17.34
N PRO A 272 -5.65 1.82 16.59
CA PRO A 272 -6.94 1.20 16.26
C PRO A 272 -7.71 0.83 17.51
N SER A 273 -8.94 1.34 17.61
CA SER A 273 -9.91 0.99 18.65
C SER A 273 -10.86 -0.11 18.17
N LEU A 274 -11.08 -0.20 16.86
CA LEU A 274 -11.96 -1.16 16.23
C LEU A 274 -11.38 -1.69 14.92
N TRP A 275 -11.40 -2.99 14.74
CA TRP A 275 -11.10 -3.68 13.49
C TRP A 275 -12.36 -4.31 12.92
N VAL A 276 -12.66 -3.98 11.67
CA VAL A 276 -13.78 -4.52 10.93
C VAL A 276 -13.25 -5.37 9.78
N ILE A 277 -13.47 -6.67 9.86
CA ILE A 277 -13.20 -7.60 8.76
C ILE A 277 -14.42 -7.65 7.85
N LEU A 278 -14.25 -7.21 6.61
CA LEU A 278 -15.29 -7.23 5.58
C LEU A 278 -15.29 -8.57 4.85
N SER A 279 -16.43 -9.23 4.81
CA SER A 279 -16.68 -10.46 4.05
C SER A 279 -17.97 -10.33 3.25
N HIS A 280 -18.09 -11.05 2.13
CA HIS A 280 -19.35 -11.13 1.38
C HIS A 280 -20.22 -12.26 1.94
N ALA A 281 -21.53 -12.04 2.03
CA ALA A 281 -22.53 -13.02 2.47
C ALA A 281 -23.88 -12.78 1.76
N ASP A 282 -24.89 -13.58 2.09
CA ASP A 282 -26.26 -13.42 1.54
C ASP A 282 -27.10 -12.42 2.34
N HIS A 283 -26.71 -12.16 3.59
CA HIS A 283 -27.38 -11.24 4.49
C HIS A 283 -26.37 -10.29 5.13
N TYR A 284 -26.88 -9.21 5.70
CA TYR A 284 -26.09 -8.31 6.51
C TYR A 284 -25.95 -8.83 7.93
N ALA A 285 -24.73 -8.93 8.43
CA ALA A 285 -24.46 -9.14 9.85
C ALA A 285 -23.25 -8.30 10.29
N PHE A 286 -23.29 -7.81 11.52
CA PHE A 286 -22.19 -7.09 12.16
C PHE A 286 -22.01 -7.65 13.56
N ARG A 287 -21.07 -8.59 13.72
CA ARG A 287 -20.94 -9.39 14.95
C ARG A 287 -19.56 -9.30 15.58
N PRO A 288 -19.46 -9.42 16.93
CA PRO A 288 -18.19 -9.63 17.61
C PRO A 288 -17.40 -10.78 16.99
N LEU A 289 -16.08 -10.61 16.97
CA LEU A 289 -15.15 -11.63 16.53
C LEU A 289 -14.12 -11.83 17.64
N ASP A 290 -13.81 -13.09 17.96
CA ASP A 290 -12.74 -13.40 18.90
C ASP A 290 -11.38 -12.94 18.35
N ARG A 291 -10.46 -12.58 19.25
CA ARG A 291 -9.13 -12.07 18.86
C ARG A 291 -8.32 -13.11 18.10
N GLU A 292 -8.31 -14.37 18.52
CA GLU A 292 -7.57 -15.43 17.84
C GLU A 292 -8.14 -15.67 16.45
N GLU A 293 -9.47 -15.72 16.34
CA GLU A 293 -10.15 -15.84 15.05
C GLU A 293 -9.85 -14.63 14.13
N ALA A 294 -9.82 -13.42 14.69
CA ALA A 294 -9.48 -12.21 13.95
C ALA A 294 -8.05 -12.23 13.41
N ILE A 295 -7.06 -12.66 14.21
CA ILE A 295 -5.66 -12.80 13.81
C ILE A 295 -5.56 -13.76 12.62
N VAL A 296 -6.15 -14.95 12.72
CA VAL A 296 -6.11 -15.97 11.65
C VAL A 296 -6.72 -15.44 10.35
N ARG A 297 -7.89 -14.79 10.43
CA ARG A 297 -8.54 -14.20 9.25
C ARG A 297 -7.72 -13.07 8.64
N MET A 298 -7.13 -12.20 9.47
CA MET A 298 -6.30 -11.10 8.99
C MET A 298 -5.02 -11.61 8.33
N GLU A 299 -4.35 -12.61 8.89
CA GLU A 299 -3.20 -13.25 8.27
C GLU A 299 -3.54 -13.77 6.86
N ALA A 300 -4.65 -14.51 6.73
CA ALA A 300 -5.12 -15.00 5.44
C ALA A 300 -5.42 -13.86 4.45
N ILE A 301 -6.07 -12.78 4.91
CA ILE A 301 -6.32 -11.59 4.09
C ILE A 301 -5.01 -10.94 3.63
N GLN A 302 -4.02 -10.79 4.51
CA GLN A 302 -2.73 -10.21 4.15
C GLN A 302 -1.99 -11.08 3.12
N ALA A 303 -1.99 -12.41 3.29
CA ALA A 303 -1.39 -13.34 2.34
C ALA A 303 -2.06 -13.25 0.96
N LEU A 304 -3.39 -13.24 0.90
CA LEU A 304 -4.16 -13.15 -0.35
C LEU A 304 -4.02 -11.80 -1.06
N THR A 305 -3.75 -10.72 -0.33
CA THR A 305 -3.64 -9.36 -0.89
C THR A 305 -2.22 -8.97 -1.27
N HIS A 306 -1.22 -9.77 -0.88
CA HIS A 306 0.19 -9.58 -1.19
C HIS A 306 0.85 -10.85 -1.78
N PRO A 307 0.39 -11.33 -2.95
CA PRO A 307 0.94 -12.55 -3.55
C PRO A 307 2.46 -12.45 -3.82
N ASP A 308 2.95 -11.26 -4.21
CA ASP A 308 4.38 -11.02 -4.41
C ASP A 308 5.19 -11.16 -3.11
N ARG A 309 4.59 -10.84 -1.94
CA ARG A 309 5.25 -11.03 -0.64
C ARG A 309 5.32 -12.50 -0.28
N GLU A 310 4.24 -13.24 -0.48
CA GLU A 310 4.21 -14.69 -0.21
C GLU A 310 5.18 -15.43 -1.13
N ALA A 311 5.19 -15.09 -2.43
CA ALA A 311 6.15 -15.61 -3.39
C ALA A 311 7.60 -15.32 -2.95
N LEU A 312 7.89 -14.10 -2.51
CA LEU A 312 9.22 -13.76 -1.99
C LEU A 312 9.56 -14.58 -0.74
N THR A 313 8.62 -14.70 0.20
CA THR A 313 8.80 -15.47 1.44
C THR A 313 9.16 -16.92 1.14
N HIS A 314 8.45 -17.55 0.20
CA HIS A 314 8.77 -18.90 -0.25
C HIS A 314 10.14 -19.00 -0.90
N GLN A 315 10.46 -18.09 -1.84
CA GLN A 315 11.77 -18.09 -2.49
C GLN A 315 12.92 -17.89 -1.50
N LEU A 316 12.79 -16.98 -0.53
CA LEU A 316 13.81 -16.80 0.52
C LEU A 316 13.90 -18.01 1.45
N GLY A 317 12.78 -18.67 1.75
CA GLY A 317 12.76 -19.92 2.50
C GLY A 317 13.55 -21.04 1.82
N LEU A 318 13.45 -21.16 0.49
CA LEU A 318 14.23 -22.12 -0.30
C LEU A 318 15.74 -21.84 -0.28
N LEU A 319 16.14 -20.58 -0.08
CA LEU A 319 17.55 -20.18 0.04
C LEU A 319 18.10 -20.35 1.46
N GLY A 320 17.37 -21.01 2.37
CA GLY A 320 17.73 -21.12 3.79
C GLY A 320 17.66 -19.79 4.53
N ARG A 321 17.04 -18.76 3.92
CA ARG A 321 16.82 -17.44 4.52
C ARG A 321 15.40 -17.33 5.02
N ARG A 322 14.99 -18.28 5.89
CA ARG A 322 13.76 -18.15 6.70
C ARG A 322 13.94 -16.99 7.68
N ARG A 323 13.93 -15.77 7.17
CA ARG A 323 13.36 -14.65 7.90
C ARG A 323 11.86 -14.76 7.73
N GLU A 324 11.15 -14.48 8.80
CA GLU A 324 9.71 -14.30 8.82
C GLU A 324 9.34 -13.12 7.91
N ALA A 325 9.25 -13.37 6.60
CA ALA A 325 8.85 -12.35 5.62
C ALA A 325 7.32 -12.18 5.57
N GLY A 326 6.58 -13.08 6.24
CA GLY A 326 5.16 -12.95 6.51
C GLY A 326 4.87 -12.06 7.72
N CYS A 327 3.67 -11.49 7.77
CA CYS A 327 3.24 -10.63 8.89
C CYS A 327 2.75 -11.41 10.12
N ALA A 328 2.50 -12.71 10.01
CA ALA A 328 1.92 -13.53 11.09
C ALA A 328 2.59 -13.33 12.46
N PRO A 329 3.94 -13.27 12.57
CA PRO A 329 4.60 -13.16 13.86
C PRO A 329 4.40 -11.81 14.55
N VAL A 330 4.15 -10.75 13.77
CA VAL A 330 3.96 -9.39 14.31
C VAL A 330 2.49 -9.04 14.57
N LEU A 331 1.54 -9.75 13.96
CA LEU A 331 0.11 -9.44 14.10
C LEU A 331 -0.39 -9.52 15.57
N PRO A 332 -0.11 -10.58 16.36
CA PRO A 332 -0.65 -10.68 17.72
C PRO A 332 -0.28 -9.49 18.62
N ALA A 333 0.95 -8.99 18.51
CA ALA A 333 1.43 -7.85 19.29
C ALA A 333 0.85 -6.50 18.83
N ASN A 334 0.45 -6.39 17.56
CA ASN A 334 0.02 -5.14 16.96
C ASN A 334 -1.51 -4.99 16.83
N LEU A 335 -2.27 -6.08 16.85
CA LEU A 335 -3.72 -6.01 16.73
C LEU A 335 -4.34 -5.73 18.11
N THR A 336 -4.71 -4.47 18.33
CA THR A 336 -5.31 -3.95 19.58
C THR A 336 -6.78 -3.57 19.39
N GLY A 337 -7.56 -3.46 20.48
CA GLY A 337 -8.94 -2.98 20.43
C GLY A 337 -9.95 -4.09 20.12
N GLU A 338 -11.14 -3.71 19.68
CA GLU A 338 -12.22 -4.64 19.38
C GLU A 338 -12.16 -5.20 17.97
N PHE A 339 -12.69 -6.41 17.78
CA PHE A 339 -12.81 -7.04 16.47
C PHE A 339 -14.28 -7.31 16.14
N ARG A 340 -14.64 -7.01 14.90
CA ARG A 340 -15.96 -7.25 14.31
C ARG A 340 -15.82 -7.89 12.95
N LEU A 341 -16.74 -8.80 12.63
CA LEU A 341 -16.95 -9.30 11.29
C LEU A 341 -18.20 -8.62 10.70
N ALA A 342 -18.02 -7.94 9.57
CA ALA A 342 -19.10 -7.39 8.78
C ALA A 342 -19.34 -8.25 7.55
N GLU A 343 -20.48 -8.95 7.52
CA GLU A 343 -20.93 -9.81 6.45
C GLU A 343 -21.86 -8.99 5.53
N LEU A 344 -21.46 -8.83 4.27
CA LEU A 344 -22.03 -7.85 3.36
C LEU A 344 -22.84 -8.52 2.24
N PRO A 345 -24.13 -8.20 2.09
CA PRO A 345 -24.94 -8.72 0.99
C PRO A 345 -24.50 -8.11 -0.35
N ARG A 346 -24.35 -8.95 -1.39
CA ARG A 346 -23.92 -8.50 -2.73
C ARG A 346 -24.94 -7.64 -3.47
N ASN A 347 -26.21 -7.81 -3.14
CA ASN A 347 -27.33 -7.23 -3.90
C ASN A 347 -27.94 -5.98 -3.25
N VAL A 348 -27.32 -5.45 -2.18
CA VAL A 348 -27.80 -4.24 -1.51
C VAL A 348 -27.13 -3.01 -2.13
N PRO A 349 -27.88 -1.92 -2.39
CA PRO A 349 -27.30 -0.68 -2.86
C PRO A 349 -26.16 -0.20 -1.94
N ILE A 350 -25.01 0.11 -2.54
CA ILE A 350 -23.79 0.45 -1.80
C ILE A 350 -23.98 1.58 -0.78
N ARG A 351 -24.86 2.54 -1.06
CA ARG A 351 -25.19 3.65 -0.16
C ARG A 351 -25.89 3.18 1.12
N GLU A 352 -26.86 2.27 1.00
CA GLU A 352 -27.59 1.71 2.13
C GLU A 352 -26.64 0.90 3.01
N LEU A 353 -25.79 0.10 2.37
CA LEU A 353 -24.78 -0.69 3.05
C LEU A 353 -23.78 0.19 3.84
N HIS A 354 -23.35 1.30 3.25
CA HIS A 354 -22.45 2.24 3.92
C HIS A 354 -23.09 2.91 5.12
N ALA A 355 -24.32 3.39 4.99
CA ALA A 355 -25.03 4.01 6.11
C ALA A 355 -25.20 3.02 7.27
N ARG A 356 -25.56 1.77 6.96
CA ARG A 356 -25.74 0.72 7.97
C ARG A 356 -24.43 0.38 8.69
N ILE A 357 -23.36 0.09 7.94
CA ILE A 357 -22.06 -0.23 8.55
C ILE A 357 -21.50 0.98 9.30
N GLY A 358 -21.62 2.19 8.75
CA GLY A 358 -21.14 3.41 9.40
C GLY A 358 -21.81 3.64 10.75
N ASN A 359 -23.13 3.40 10.84
CA ASN A 359 -23.86 3.46 12.10
C ASN A 359 -23.41 2.38 13.09
N ASP A 360 -23.20 1.14 12.64
CA ASP A 360 -22.74 0.05 13.51
C ASP A 360 -21.32 0.31 14.03
N ILE A 361 -20.42 0.81 13.18
CA ILE A 361 -19.06 1.23 13.59
C ILE A 361 -19.15 2.36 14.62
N ALA A 362 -19.92 3.42 14.34
CA ALA A 362 -20.09 4.53 15.28
C ALA A 362 -20.67 4.07 16.63
N THR A 363 -21.64 3.16 16.60
CA THR A 363 -22.25 2.58 17.81
C THR A 363 -21.21 1.85 18.66
N VAL A 364 -20.36 1.02 18.05
CA VAL A 364 -19.30 0.33 18.78
C VAL A 364 -18.26 1.31 19.33
N LEU A 365 -17.84 2.29 18.53
CA LEU A 365 -16.87 3.29 18.99
C LEU A 365 -17.42 4.12 20.17
N HIS A 366 -18.68 4.53 20.14
CA HIS A 366 -19.32 5.24 21.25
C HIS A 366 -19.49 4.40 22.53
N ALA A 367 -19.68 3.08 22.40
CA ALA A 367 -19.78 2.18 23.55
C ALA A 367 -18.45 2.00 24.30
N HIS A 368 -17.33 2.27 23.64
CA HIS A 368 -15.98 2.10 24.18
C HIS A 368 -15.19 3.41 24.04
N PRO A 369 -15.43 4.43 24.89
CA PRO A 369 -14.81 5.74 24.76
C PRO A 369 -13.30 5.61 24.63
N ALA A 370 -12.69 6.51 23.84
CA ALA A 370 -11.25 6.53 23.64
C ALA A 370 -10.54 6.44 24.99
N PRO A 371 -9.54 5.55 25.17
CA PRO A 371 -8.72 5.59 26.36
C PRO A 371 -8.19 7.02 26.48
N GLU A 372 -8.36 7.64 27.66
CA GLU A 372 -7.92 9.01 27.93
C GLU A 372 -6.53 9.18 27.33
N ALA A 373 -6.38 10.17 26.44
CA ALA A 373 -5.14 10.37 25.71
C ALA A 373 -4.01 10.49 26.74
N THR A 374 -3.21 9.44 26.88
CA THR A 374 -1.97 9.49 27.65
C THR A 374 -1.15 10.57 26.97
N THR A 375 -1.04 11.71 27.65
CA THR A 375 -0.36 12.89 27.14
C THR A 375 1.05 12.45 26.73
N PRO A 376 1.48 12.74 25.50
CA PRO A 376 2.69 12.15 24.91
C PRO A 376 3.96 12.46 25.69
#